data_AF-A0A0M8WID2-F1
#
_entry.id   AF-A0A0M8WID2-F1
#
_cell.length_a   1.000
_cell.length_b   1.000
_cell.length_c   1.000
_cell.angle_alpha   90.00
_cell.angle_beta   90.00
_cell.angle_gamma   90.00
#
_symmetry.space_group_name_H-M   'P 1'
#
loop_
_entity.id
_entity.type
_entity.pdbx_description
1 polymer ?
#
loop_
_entity_poly.entity_id
_entity_poly.type
_entity_poly.pdbx_seq_one_letter_code
_entity_poly.pdbx_strand_id
1 'polypeptide(L)'
;MNWWVVAGTFVLLWAVLALVLGPLARKRPDRRWLVAAAVVAALAPAVLLNAPSRPEETPAPPAVDRANDVGSRLELARTYTAQGLAEQAIDQYVAVLQLDNRNAEAYAAMGYLLHLAGRSEDGLWSVEEALRLDPSRLDAVYFRGAILAADPKRAEEGRGVLRDYLARATQGHYRADAQKLLDLAR
;
A
#
# COMPACT_ATOMS: atom_id res chain seq x y z
N MET A 1 -20.10 -5.79 37.16
CA MET A 1 -19.58 -6.11 35.80
C MET A 1 -19.18 -7.58 35.81
N ASN A 2 -19.94 -8.47 35.15
CA ASN A 2 -19.72 -9.92 35.26
C ASN A 2 -18.46 -10.35 34.51
N TRP A 3 -17.45 -10.80 35.25
CA TRP A 3 -16.17 -11.33 34.75
C TRP A 3 -16.33 -12.43 33.68
N TRP A 4 -17.39 -13.22 33.76
CA TRP A 4 -17.69 -14.31 32.82
C TRP A 4 -18.03 -13.83 31.40
N VAL A 5 -18.59 -12.62 31.25
CA VAL A 5 -18.93 -12.05 29.93
C VAL A 5 -17.67 -11.56 29.22
N VAL A 6 -16.71 -10.99 29.98
CA VAL A 6 -15.41 -10.55 29.44
C VAL A 6 -14.55 -11.76 29.05
N ALA A 7 -14.58 -12.84 29.82
CA ALA A 7 -13.86 -14.06 29.46
C ALA A 7 -14.41 -14.71 28.17
N GLY A 8 -15.73 -14.70 27.97
CA GLY A 8 -16.37 -15.27 26.78
C GLY A 8 -16.06 -14.53 25.48
N THR A 9 -15.99 -13.19 25.51
CA THR A 9 -15.65 -12.39 24.33
C THR A 9 -14.20 -12.58 23.89
N PHE A 10 -13.27 -12.75 24.83
CA PHE A 10 -11.87 -13.05 24.53
C PHE A 10 -11.68 -14.41 23.86
N VAL A 11 -12.40 -15.44 24.30
CA VAL A 11 -12.34 -16.79 23.70
C VAL A 11 -12.87 -16.78 22.27
N LEU A 12 -13.97 -16.06 22.02
CA LEU A 12 -14.54 -15.91 20.69
C LEU A 12 -13.63 -15.10 19.76
N LEU A 13 -12.98 -14.05 20.27
CA LEU A 13 -12.00 -13.26 19.53
C LEU A 13 -10.79 -14.11 19.12
N TRP A 14 -10.26 -14.91 20.05
CA TRP A 14 -9.15 -15.83 19.77
C TRP A 14 -9.54 -16.96 18.80
N ALA A 15 -10.77 -17.46 18.86
CA ALA A 15 -11.26 -18.50 17.95
C ALA A 15 -11.45 -17.98 16.52
N VAL A 16 -12.02 -16.78 16.36
CA VAL A 16 -12.18 -16.12 15.05
C VAL A 16 -10.81 -15.77 14.47
N LEU A 17 -9.90 -15.25 15.29
CA LEU A 17 -8.53 -14.96 14.88
C LEU A 17 -7.78 -16.22 14.43
N ALA A 18 -7.92 -17.33 15.15
CA ALA A 18 -7.31 -18.62 14.80
C ALA A 18 -7.94 -19.25 13.54
N LEU A 19 -9.23 -19.04 13.28
CA LEU A 19 -9.91 -19.56 12.09
C LEU A 19 -9.53 -18.77 10.82
N VAL A 20 -9.40 -17.45 10.93
CA VAL A 20 -9.04 -16.55 9.82
C VAL A 20 -7.55 -16.60 9.51
N LEU A 21 -6.69 -16.60 10.53
CA LEU A 21 -5.23 -16.58 10.36
C LEU A 21 -4.60 -17.97 10.37
N GLY A 22 -5.28 -18.99 10.90
CA GLY A 22 -4.77 -20.36 11.02
C GLY A 22 -4.33 -20.99 9.69
N PRO A 23 -5.09 -20.84 8.58
CA PRO A 23 -4.69 -21.34 7.28
C PRO A 23 -3.48 -20.60 6.67
N LEU A 24 -3.32 -19.30 6.98
CA LEU A 24 -2.21 -18.47 6.50
C LEU A 24 -0.90 -18.75 7.25
N ALA A 25 -0.98 -18.86 8.59
CA ALA A 25 0.18 -19.10 9.46
C ALA A 25 0.81 -20.48 9.25
N ARG A 26 0.03 -21.48 8.82
CA ARG A 26 0.50 -22.86 8.64
C ARG A 26 1.32 -23.08 7.36
N LYS A 27 1.34 -22.12 6.42
CA LYS A 27 2.02 -22.24 5.11
C LYS A 27 3.21 -21.31 4.88
N ARG A 28 3.51 -20.35 5.77
CA ARG A 28 4.55 -19.33 5.54
C ARG A 28 5.29 -19.01 6.85
N PRO A 29 6.58 -19.37 7.00
CA PRO A 29 7.32 -19.15 8.25
C PRO A 29 7.83 -17.70 8.44
N ASP A 30 7.65 -16.82 7.46
CA ASP A 30 8.24 -15.48 7.49
C ASP A 30 7.30 -14.41 8.08
N ARG A 31 7.85 -13.57 8.97
CA ARG A 31 7.15 -12.46 9.69
C ARG A 31 6.46 -11.40 8.80
N ARG A 32 6.60 -11.49 7.48
CA ARG A 32 6.06 -10.54 6.48
C ARG A 32 4.53 -10.53 6.41
N TRP A 33 3.86 -11.62 6.78
CA TRP A 33 2.39 -11.66 6.83
C TRP A 33 1.81 -10.78 7.93
N LEU A 34 2.58 -10.48 8.98
CA LEU A 34 2.14 -9.62 10.08
C LEU A 34 1.92 -8.19 9.63
N VAL A 35 2.64 -7.71 8.61
CA VAL A 35 2.47 -6.36 8.04
C VAL A 35 1.20 -6.30 7.20
N ALA A 36 0.98 -7.28 6.31
CA ALA A 36 -0.27 -7.38 5.55
C ALA A 36 -1.49 -7.54 6.48
N ALA A 37 -1.36 -8.34 7.55
CA ALA A 37 -2.39 -8.50 8.56
C ALA A 37 -2.57 -7.24 9.43
N ALA A 38 -1.52 -6.48 9.73
CA ALA A 38 -1.63 -5.21 10.47
C ALA A 38 -2.27 -4.10 9.63
N VAL A 39 -1.99 -4.05 8.31
CA VAL A 39 -2.65 -3.14 7.37
C VAL A 39 -4.15 -3.48 7.26
N VAL A 40 -4.51 -4.76 7.27
CA VAL A 40 -5.92 -5.22 7.29
C VAL A 40 -6.58 -5.04 8.67
N ALA A 41 -5.85 -5.24 9.78
CA ALA A 41 -6.38 -5.11 11.13
C ALA A 41 -6.54 -3.64 11.56
N ALA A 42 -5.71 -2.73 11.04
CA ALA A 42 -5.86 -1.28 11.21
C ALA A 42 -7.07 -0.70 10.43
N LEU A 43 -7.64 -1.47 9.50
CA LEU A 43 -8.88 -1.13 8.77
C LEU A 43 -10.17 -1.51 9.53
N ALA A 44 -10.09 -1.97 10.77
CA ALA A 44 -11.28 -2.21 11.58
C ALA A 44 -11.47 -1.13 12.68
N PRO A 45 -12.16 -0.02 12.37
CA PRO A 45 -12.95 0.68 13.38
C PRO A 45 -14.45 0.52 13.10
N ALA A 46 -15.16 0.05 14.13
CA ALA A 46 -16.56 0.34 14.47
C ALA A 46 -17.73 -0.36 13.74
N VAL A 47 -17.54 -1.45 12.99
CA VAL A 47 -18.69 -2.18 12.39
C VAL A 47 -19.42 -3.11 13.38
N LEU A 48 -18.93 -3.31 14.62
CA LEU A 48 -19.45 -4.36 15.50
C LEU A 48 -20.49 -3.95 16.56
N LEU A 49 -20.93 -2.68 16.63
CA LEU A 49 -21.80 -2.25 17.75
C LEU A 49 -23.16 -1.63 17.38
N ASN A 50 -23.58 -1.64 16.11
CA ASN A 50 -24.95 -1.20 15.79
C ASN A 50 -25.51 -1.77 14.47
N ALA A 51 -25.92 -3.04 14.47
CA ALA A 51 -26.63 -3.64 13.34
C ALA A 51 -28.16 -3.57 13.57
N PRO A 52 -28.93 -2.79 12.79
CA PRO A 52 -30.39 -2.93 12.78
C PRO A 52 -30.80 -4.17 11.98
N SER A 53 -31.71 -4.93 12.56
CA SER A 53 -32.30 -6.15 12.00
C SER A 53 -33.34 -5.84 10.93
N ARG A 54 -33.00 -6.03 9.64
CA ARG A 54 -33.87 -6.52 8.55
C ARG A 54 -33.12 -6.58 7.20
N PRO A 55 -33.40 -7.57 6.33
CA PRO A 55 -32.94 -7.56 4.95
C PRO A 55 -33.95 -6.80 4.08
N GLU A 56 -33.62 -5.60 3.63
CA GLU A 56 -34.45 -4.84 2.67
C GLU A 56 -33.69 -4.63 1.35
N GLU A 57 -34.37 -5.07 0.28
CA GLU A 57 -34.28 -4.77 -1.15
C GLU A 57 -33.09 -3.96 -1.66
N THR A 58 -32.37 -4.52 -2.64
CA THR A 58 -31.31 -3.82 -3.38
C THR A 58 -31.84 -2.52 -4.01
N PRO A 59 -31.39 -1.34 -3.55
CA PRO A 59 -31.68 -0.10 -4.25
C PRO A 59 -30.89 -0.08 -5.56
N ALA A 60 -31.48 0.47 -6.62
CA ALA A 60 -30.77 0.79 -7.87
C ALA A 60 -29.44 1.50 -7.56
N PRO A 61 -28.35 1.26 -8.32
CA PRO A 61 -27.05 1.84 -8.01
C PRO A 61 -27.19 3.36 -7.86
N PRO A 62 -26.82 3.93 -6.70
CA PRO A 62 -26.99 5.36 -6.46
C PRO A 62 -26.16 6.16 -7.46
N ALA A 63 -26.70 7.32 -7.87
CA ALA A 63 -26.07 8.24 -8.80
C ALA A 63 -24.58 8.43 -8.47
N VAL A 64 -23.71 8.30 -9.49
CA VAL A 64 -22.25 8.45 -9.38
C VAL A 64 -21.92 9.76 -8.67
N ASP A 65 -21.58 9.65 -7.40
CA ASP A 65 -20.99 10.73 -6.61
C ASP A 65 -19.59 10.96 -7.18
N ARG A 66 -19.46 11.94 -8.08
CA ARG A 66 -18.19 12.28 -8.75
C ARG A 66 -17.07 12.59 -7.74
N ALA A 67 -17.41 12.91 -6.49
CA ALA A 67 -16.44 13.14 -5.42
C ALA A 67 -15.76 11.86 -4.90
N ASN A 68 -16.26 10.67 -5.26
CA ASN A 68 -15.79 9.39 -4.73
C ASN A 68 -15.36 8.39 -5.80
N ASP A 69 -15.15 8.82 -7.05
CA ASP A 69 -14.56 7.96 -8.07
C ASP A 69 -13.03 7.84 -7.92
N VAL A 70 -12.48 6.73 -8.41
CA VAL A 70 -11.04 6.42 -8.31
C VAL A 70 -10.18 7.51 -8.96
N GLY A 71 -10.65 8.09 -10.07
CA GLY A 71 -9.94 9.12 -10.82
C GLY A 71 -9.74 10.39 -9.99
N SER A 72 -10.82 10.92 -9.42
CA SER A 72 -10.79 12.14 -8.61
C SER A 72 -9.92 11.98 -7.37
N ARG A 73 -9.96 10.80 -6.74
CA ARG A 73 -9.10 10.48 -5.58
C ARG A 73 -7.63 10.38 -5.98
N LEU A 74 -7.30 9.78 -7.13
CA LEU A 74 -5.94 9.75 -7.65
C LEU A 74 -5.41 11.15 -7.94
N GLU A 75 -6.20 12.02 -8.55
CA GLU A 75 -5.81 13.41 -8.83
C GLU A 75 -5.53 14.19 -7.54
N LEU A 76 -6.38 14.02 -6.53
CA LEU A 76 -6.17 14.62 -5.21
C LEU A 76 -4.91 14.06 -4.53
N ALA A 77 -4.69 12.74 -4.57
CA ALA A 77 -3.51 12.09 -4.02
C ALA A 77 -2.21 12.61 -4.65
N ARG A 78 -2.18 12.75 -5.98
CA ARG A 78 -1.04 13.33 -6.72
C ARG A 78 -0.80 14.78 -6.31
N THR A 79 -1.86 15.55 -6.15
CA THR A 79 -1.77 16.95 -5.75
C THR A 79 -1.17 17.09 -4.34
N TYR A 80 -1.63 16.29 -3.38
CA TYR A 80 -1.04 16.25 -2.04
C TYR A 80 0.42 15.78 -2.07
N THR A 81 0.74 14.78 -2.91
CA THR A 81 2.12 14.32 -3.10
C THR A 81 3.02 15.45 -3.61
N ALA A 82 2.58 16.20 -4.62
CA ALA A 82 3.32 17.33 -5.18
C ALA A 82 3.49 18.49 -4.19
N GLN A 83 2.55 18.64 -3.25
CA GLN A 83 2.63 19.64 -2.17
C GLN A 83 3.46 19.16 -0.96
N GLY A 84 3.95 17.93 -0.97
CA GLY A 84 4.67 17.34 0.17
C GLY A 84 3.77 16.97 1.35
N LEU A 85 2.44 16.99 1.16
CA LEU A 85 1.44 16.62 2.15
C LEU A 85 1.28 15.09 2.18
N ALA A 86 2.30 14.41 2.70
CA ALA A 86 2.44 12.97 2.60
C ALA A 86 1.30 12.18 3.29
N GLU A 87 0.85 12.62 4.46
CA GLU A 87 -0.24 11.95 5.19
C GLU A 87 -1.56 12.02 4.40
N GLN A 88 -1.93 13.21 3.92
CA GLN A 88 -3.13 13.39 3.10
C GLN A 88 -3.06 12.62 1.78
N ALA A 89 -1.87 12.55 1.17
CA ALA A 89 -1.66 11.74 -0.03
C ALA A 89 -1.87 10.24 0.25
N ILE A 90 -1.32 9.73 1.35
CA ILE A 90 -1.52 8.33 1.78
C ILE A 90 -3.00 8.03 1.98
N ASP A 91 -3.74 8.91 2.67
CA ASP A 91 -5.17 8.72 2.90
C ASP A 91 -5.95 8.57 1.59
N GLN A 92 -5.63 9.39 0.59
CA GLN A 92 -6.28 9.27 -0.72
C GLN A 92 -5.86 8.03 -1.49
N TYR A 93 -4.59 7.63 -1.45
CA TYR A 93 -4.13 6.39 -2.08
C TYR A 93 -4.74 5.14 -1.40
N VAL A 94 -4.92 5.16 -0.09
CA VAL A 94 -5.63 4.10 0.64
C VAL A 94 -7.08 4.02 0.19
N ALA A 95 -7.77 5.16 0.07
CA ALA A 95 -9.14 5.18 -0.45
C ALA A 95 -9.22 4.67 -1.90
N VAL A 96 -8.24 4.97 -2.74
CA VAL A 96 -8.12 4.39 -4.08
C VAL A 96 -7.99 2.88 -4.00
N LEU A 97 -7.12 2.34 -3.15
CA LEU A 97 -6.91 0.89 -3.03
C LEU A 97 -8.10 0.15 -2.39
N GLN A 98 -8.95 0.85 -1.63
CA GLN A 98 -10.21 0.29 -1.14
C GLN A 98 -11.24 0.12 -2.26
N LEU A 99 -11.25 1.03 -3.24
CA LEU A 99 -12.16 1.00 -4.39
C LEU A 99 -11.62 0.14 -5.54
N ASP A 100 -10.30 0.19 -5.76
CA ASP A 100 -9.55 -0.55 -6.77
C ASP A 100 -8.26 -1.11 -6.15
N ASN A 101 -8.37 -2.31 -5.60
CA ASN A 101 -7.25 -3.00 -4.94
C ASN A 101 -6.15 -3.48 -5.89
N ARG A 102 -6.29 -3.24 -7.21
CA ARG A 102 -5.32 -3.57 -8.25
C ARG A 102 -4.74 -2.32 -8.93
N ASN A 103 -4.88 -1.17 -8.29
CA ASN A 103 -4.37 0.08 -8.82
C ASN A 103 -2.84 0.16 -8.68
N ALA A 104 -2.11 -0.16 -9.74
CA ALA A 104 -0.63 -0.17 -9.74
C ALA A 104 -0.04 1.21 -9.40
N GLU A 105 -0.71 2.30 -9.76
CA GLU A 105 -0.27 3.64 -9.44
C GLU A 105 -0.30 3.92 -7.94
N ALA A 106 -1.42 3.62 -7.30
CA ALA A 106 -1.56 3.85 -5.87
C ALA A 106 -0.52 3.06 -5.08
N TYR A 107 -0.25 1.81 -5.46
CA TYR A 107 0.84 1.02 -4.86
C TYR A 107 2.23 1.65 -5.09
N ALA A 108 2.52 2.14 -6.30
CA ALA A 108 3.81 2.76 -6.60
C ALA A 108 4.02 4.04 -5.77
N ALA A 109 3.01 4.90 -5.71
CA ALA A 109 3.06 6.14 -4.95
C ALA A 109 3.13 5.90 -3.44
N MET A 110 2.37 4.94 -2.91
CA MET A 110 2.51 4.51 -1.51
C MET A 110 3.91 4.01 -1.21
N GLY A 111 4.52 3.26 -2.14
CA GLY A 111 5.89 2.78 -1.99
C GLY A 111 6.90 3.91 -1.80
N TYR A 112 6.79 4.94 -2.62
CA TYR A 112 7.59 6.16 -2.49
C TYR A 112 7.34 6.91 -1.17
N LEU A 113 6.08 7.14 -0.81
CA LEU A 113 5.72 7.88 0.42
C LEU A 113 6.16 7.14 1.69
N LEU A 114 6.02 5.80 1.72
CA LEU A 114 6.49 4.98 2.83
C LEU A 114 8.01 5.03 2.97
N HIS A 115 8.74 5.02 1.86
CA HIS A 115 10.19 5.18 1.88
C HIS A 115 10.60 6.55 2.45
N LEU A 116 9.95 7.64 2.04
CA LEU A 116 10.20 8.96 2.61
C LEU A 116 9.90 9.02 4.12
N ALA A 117 8.91 8.25 4.58
CA ALA A 117 8.60 8.09 6.00
C ALA A 117 9.56 7.16 6.77
N GLY A 118 10.66 6.71 6.14
CA GLY A 118 11.65 5.81 6.74
C GLY A 118 11.23 4.34 6.79
N ARG A 119 10.08 3.99 6.21
CA ARG A 119 9.54 2.62 6.13
C ARG A 119 9.93 1.95 4.82
N SER A 120 11.23 1.90 4.52
CA SER A 120 11.75 1.45 3.22
C SER A 120 11.35 0.01 2.85
N GLU A 121 11.25 -0.92 3.80
CA GLU A 121 10.82 -2.30 3.51
C GLU A 121 9.35 -2.37 3.09
N ASP A 122 8.47 -1.62 3.77
CA ASP A 122 7.05 -1.54 3.39
C ASP A 122 6.88 -0.80 2.05
N GLY A 123 7.73 0.20 1.83
CA GLY A 123 7.80 0.93 0.57
C GLY A 123 8.20 0.02 -0.58
N LEU A 124 9.22 -0.82 -0.36
CA LEU A 124 9.68 -1.79 -1.33
C LEU A 124 8.60 -2.81 -1.67
N TRP A 125 7.92 -3.35 -0.66
CA TRP A 125 6.82 -4.28 -0.89
C TRP A 125 5.72 -3.64 -1.76
N SER A 126 5.37 -2.39 -1.48
CA SER A 126 4.34 -1.67 -2.23
C SER A 126 4.73 -1.46 -3.70
N VAL A 127 5.98 -1.07 -3.98
CA VAL A 127 6.44 -0.94 -5.38
C VAL A 127 6.58 -2.30 -6.08
N GLU A 128 6.88 -3.37 -5.35
CA GLU A 128 6.88 -4.73 -5.91
C GLU A 128 5.47 -5.18 -6.32
N GLU A 129 4.45 -4.87 -5.52
CA GLU A 129 3.05 -5.11 -5.91
C GLU A 129 2.63 -4.27 -7.12
N ALA A 130 3.06 -3.00 -7.19
CA ALA A 130 2.84 -2.16 -8.37
C ALA A 130 3.43 -2.80 -9.64
N LEU A 131 4.68 -3.28 -9.57
CA LEU A 131 5.36 -3.94 -10.69
C LEU A 131 4.79 -5.31 -11.02
N ARG A 132 4.19 -6.01 -10.05
CA ARG A 132 3.45 -7.26 -10.30
C ARG A 132 2.16 -7.00 -11.09
N LEU A 133 1.49 -5.89 -10.82
CA LEU A 133 0.26 -5.48 -11.50
C LEU A 133 0.54 -4.88 -12.88
N ASP A 134 1.57 -4.04 -12.98
CA ASP A 134 2.05 -3.44 -14.23
C ASP A 134 3.59 -3.45 -14.26
N PRO A 135 4.21 -4.46 -14.91
CA PRO A 135 5.67 -4.55 -15.04
C PRO A 135 6.30 -3.43 -15.88
N SER A 136 5.49 -2.71 -16.66
CA SER A 136 5.95 -1.66 -17.55
C SER A 136 6.04 -0.28 -16.87
N ARG A 137 5.48 -0.17 -15.65
CA ARG A 137 5.31 1.09 -14.93
C ARG A 137 6.65 1.70 -14.49
N LEU A 138 7.14 2.67 -15.26
CA LEU A 138 8.48 3.22 -15.10
C LEU A 138 8.72 3.98 -13.79
N ASP A 139 7.69 4.61 -13.22
CA ASP A 139 7.76 5.25 -11.90
C ASP A 139 8.01 4.21 -10.79
N ALA A 140 7.33 3.05 -10.82
CA ALA A 140 7.54 1.96 -9.87
C ALA A 140 8.95 1.34 -10.02
N VAL A 141 9.47 1.20 -11.25
CA VAL A 141 10.85 0.74 -11.48
C VAL A 141 11.85 1.72 -10.87
N TYR A 142 11.65 3.02 -11.10
CA TYR A 142 12.48 4.07 -10.51
C TYR A 142 12.45 4.04 -8.98
N PHE A 143 11.25 4.02 -8.37
CA PHE A 143 11.10 3.99 -6.92
C PHE A 143 11.72 2.73 -6.31
N ARG A 144 11.56 1.56 -6.93
CA ARG A 144 12.26 0.34 -6.51
C ARG A 144 13.77 0.55 -6.52
N GLY A 145 14.32 1.08 -7.60
CA GLY A 145 15.75 1.37 -7.71
C GLY A 145 16.24 2.35 -6.63
N ALA A 146 15.49 3.43 -6.38
CA ALA A 146 15.82 4.43 -5.37
C ALA A 146 15.79 3.85 -3.94
N ILE A 147 14.75 3.09 -3.60
CA ILE A 147 14.59 2.46 -2.28
C ILE A 147 15.75 1.48 -2.00
N LEU A 148 16.10 0.66 -3.01
CA LEU A 148 17.20 -0.29 -2.90
C LEU A 148 18.57 0.39 -2.83
N ALA A 149 18.76 1.47 -3.60
CA ALA A 149 19.99 2.24 -3.60
C ALA A 149 20.26 2.92 -2.25
N ALA A 150 19.19 3.24 -1.50
CA ALA A 150 19.28 3.84 -0.17
C ALA A 150 19.69 2.84 0.94
N ASP A 151 19.52 1.52 0.73
CA ASP A 151 20.00 0.50 1.65
C ASP A 151 21.44 0.09 1.29
N PRO A 152 22.44 0.32 2.17
CA PRO A 152 23.83 -0.06 1.90
C PRO A 152 24.02 -1.54 1.52
N LYS A 153 23.17 -2.44 2.04
CA LYS A 153 23.25 -3.88 1.75
C LYS A 153 22.74 -4.23 0.36
N ARG A 154 21.90 -3.37 -0.23
CA ARG A 154 21.19 -3.60 -1.50
C ARG A 154 21.52 -2.54 -2.55
N ALA A 155 22.50 -1.67 -2.25
CA ALA A 155 22.84 -0.54 -3.09
C ALA A 155 23.19 -0.97 -4.53
N GLU A 156 23.96 -2.05 -4.71
CA GLU A 156 24.30 -2.56 -6.04
C GLU A 156 23.07 -3.11 -6.81
N GLU A 157 22.14 -3.75 -6.11
CA GLU A 157 20.85 -4.17 -6.71
C GLU A 157 20.08 -2.94 -7.20
N GLY A 158 19.94 -1.93 -6.35
CA GLY A 158 19.27 -0.67 -6.68
C GLY A 158 19.89 0.06 -7.87
N ARG A 159 21.24 0.10 -7.94
CA ARG A 159 21.96 0.67 -9.09
C ARG A 159 21.66 -0.10 -10.37
N GLY A 160 21.62 -1.43 -10.32
CA GLY A 160 21.22 -2.26 -11.46
C GLY A 160 19.84 -1.88 -11.99
N VAL A 161 18.88 -1.71 -11.09
CA VAL A 161 17.50 -1.31 -11.42
C VAL A 161 17.44 0.10 -11.99
N LEU A 162 18.19 1.07 -11.42
CA LEU A 162 18.23 2.43 -11.94
C LEU A 162 18.85 2.51 -13.34
N ARG A 163 19.84 1.66 -13.64
CA ARG A 163 20.40 1.54 -15.01
C ARG A 163 19.37 0.98 -16.00
N ASP A 164 18.60 -0.05 -15.61
CA ASP A 164 17.49 -0.57 -16.42
C ASP A 164 16.43 0.51 -16.67
N TYR A 165 16.04 1.24 -15.62
CA TYR A 165 15.14 2.38 -15.73
C TYR A 165 15.64 3.40 -16.75
N LEU A 166 16.91 3.82 -16.66
CA LEU A 166 17.51 4.81 -17.58
C LEU A 166 17.61 4.30 -19.03
N ALA A 167 17.73 3.00 -19.24
CA ALA A 167 17.73 2.39 -20.57
C ALA A 167 16.31 2.41 -21.19
N ARG A 168 15.27 2.22 -20.37
CA ARG A 168 13.86 2.17 -20.79
C ARG A 168 13.21 3.56 -20.88
N ALA A 169 13.59 4.48 -20.00
CA ALA A 169 13.04 5.83 -19.94
C ALA A 169 13.79 6.77 -20.89
N THR A 170 13.35 6.82 -22.16
CA THR A 170 13.92 7.70 -23.19
C THR A 170 13.66 9.19 -22.91
N GLN A 171 12.55 9.50 -22.23
CA GLN A 171 12.17 10.81 -21.69
C GLN A 171 11.38 10.56 -20.38
N GLY A 172 11.58 11.36 -19.33
CA GLY A 172 10.82 11.17 -18.08
C GLY A 172 11.30 11.98 -16.87
N HIS A 173 10.37 12.21 -15.93
CA HIS A 173 10.55 13.08 -14.76
C HIS A 173 11.73 12.65 -13.85
N TYR A 174 11.91 11.34 -13.63
CA TYR A 174 12.92 10.82 -12.70
C TYR A 174 14.29 10.51 -13.33
N ARG A 175 14.51 10.83 -14.61
CA ARG A 175 15.77 10.51 -15.30
C ARG A 175 16.97 11.21 -14.68
N ALA A 176 16.84 12.52 -14.41
CA ALA A 176 17.89 13.31 -13.79
C ALA A 176 18.20 12.82 -12.36
N ASP A 177 17.15 12.52 -11.59
CA ASP A 177 17.30 12.01 -10.23
C ASP A 177 17.93 10.63 -10.20
N ALA A 178 17.54 9.73 -11.10
CA ALA A 178 18.16 8.41 -11.25
C ALA A 178 19.65 8.52 -11.58
N GLN A 179 20.03 9.43 -12.48
CA GLN A 179 21.43 9.67 -12.81
C GLN A 179 22.21 10.19 -11.59
N LYS A 180 21.64 11.16 -10.87
CA LYS A 180 22.23 11.69 -9.63
C LYS A 180 22.45 10.61 -8.57
N LEU A 181 21.47 9.72 -8.37
CA LEU A 181 21.60 8.59 -7.43
C LEU A 181 22.72 7.63 -7.82
N LEU A 182 22.94 7.39 -9.12
CA LEU A 182 24.05 6.56 -9.60
C LEU A 182 25.42 7.23 -9.41
N ASP A 183 25.48 8.56 -9.49
CA ASP A 183 26.73 9.31 -9.39
C ASP A 183 27.18 9.56 -7.94
N LEU A 184 26.24 9.73 -7.00
CA LEU A 184 26.51 9.91 -5.57
C LEU A 184 27.15 8.69 -4.90
N ALA A 185 27.14 7.55 -5.59
CA ALA A 185 27.47 6.26 -5.03
C ALA A 185 28.82 5.70 -5.56
N ARG A 186 29.58 6.54 -6.30
CA ARG A 186 30.95 6.28 -6.79
C ARG A 186 31.99 6.63 -5.74
#